data_AF-A0A2S7N2A3-F1
#
_entry.id   AF-A0A2S7N2A3-F1
#
_cell.length_a   1.000
_cell.length_b   1.000
_cell.length_c   1.000
_cell.angle_alpha   90.00
_cell.angle_beta   90.00
_cell.angle_gamma   90.00
#
_symmetry.space_group_name_H-M   'P 1'
#
loop_
_entity.id
_entity.type
_entity.pdbx_description
1 polymer ?
#
loop_
_entity_poly.entity_id
_entity_poly.type
_entity_poly.pdbx_seq_one_letter_code
_entity_poly.pdbx_strand_id
1 'polypeptide(L)'
;MDLSITIRPAALQQLKGLSLDAEEGIRIGSSYVGSCSLFADYQLSIDQKQEGDDAYEVEGIPFYVSDKSKAYLHNELFIDFSPSLGYKLSSPEEVYKYDLSLKRAAE
;
A
#
# COMPACT_ATOMS: atom_id res chain seq x y z
N MET A 1 1.27 16.41 -4.09
CA MET A 1 0.48 16.14 -2.88
C MET A 1 1.39 15.34 -1.98
N ASP A 2 1.59 15.78 -0.75
CA ASP A 2 2.40 15.05 0.21
C ASP A 2 1.51 14.00 0.88
N LEU A 3 1.73 12.73 0.53
CA LEU A 3 1.00 11.61 1.10
C LEU A 3 1.69 11.16 2.40
N SER A 4 0.91 10.89 3.43
CA SER A 4 1.32 10.43 4.75
C SER A 4 0.86 8.99 4.94
N ILE A 5 1.77 8.11 5.33
CA ILE A 5 1.48 6.69 5.59
C ILE A 5 1.74 6.43 7.06
N THR A 6 0.74 5.88 7.75
CA THR A 6 0.84 5.46 9.14
C THR A 6 0.58 3.96 9.25
N ILE A 7 1.55 3.24 9.84
CA ILE A 7 1.46 1.79 10.03
C ILE A 7 0.94 1.52 11.45
N ARG A 8 -0.17 0.79 11.56
CA ARG A 8 -0.70 0.35 12.85
C ARG A 8 0.21 -0.74 13.45
N PRO A 9 0.26 -0.88 14.79
CA PRO A 9 1.20 -1.80 15.44
C PRO A 9 1.14 -3.26 14.93
N ALA A 10 -0.05 -3.78 14.62
CA ALA A 10 -0.21 -5.14 14.10
C ALA A 10 0.41 -5.31 12.71
N ALA A 11 0.19 -4.34 11.81
CA ALA A 11 0.82 -4.33 10.49
C ALA A 11 2.33 -4.15 10.60
N LEU A 12 2.80 -3.27 11.49
CA LEU A 12 4.23 -3.02 11.68
C LEU A 12 4.97 -4.29 12.10
N GLN A 13 4.38 -5.09 13.00
CA GLN A 13 4.94 -6.37 13.40
C GLN A 13 5.06 -7.35 12.23
N GLN A 14 4.04 -7.42 11.36
CA GLN A 14 4.09 -8.27 10.18
C GLN A 14 5.14 -7.80 9.18
N LEU A 15 5.15 -6.50 8.87
CA LEU A 15 6.07 -5.93 7.88
C LEU A 15 7.54 -6.04 8.32
N LYS A 16 7.84 -5.84 9.60
CA LYS A 16 9.19 -6.05 10.16
C LYS A 16 9.64 -7.52 10.13
N GLY A 17 8.69 -8.45 10.05
CA GLY A 17 8.98 -9.88 9.88
C GLY A 17 9.31 -10.29 8.44
N LEU A 18 9.14 -9.38 7.47
CA LEU A 18 9.46 -9.65 6.08
C LEU A 18 10.96 -9.41 5.84
N SER A 19 11.58 -10.32 5.09
CA SER A 19 12.87 -10.05 4.47
C SER A 19 12.59 -9.26 3.20
N LEU A 20 12.95 -7.99 3.16
CA LEU A 20 12.96 -7.16 1.95
C LEU A 20 14.40 -7.09 1.43
N ASP A 21 14.59 -7.25 0.13
CA ASP A 21 15.87 -6.94 -0.51
C ASP A 21 16.13 -5.44 -0.51
N ALA A 22 17.38 -5.03 -0.77
CA ALA A 22 17.81 -3.63 -0.65
C ALA A 22 17.03 -2.64 -1.55
N GLU A 23 16.45 -3.15 -2.65
CA GLU A 23 15.66 -2.37 -3.61
C GLU A 23 14.15 -2.63 -3.48
N GLU A 24 13.75 -3.63 -2.68
CA GLU A 24 12.36 -3.99 -2.44
C GLU A 24 11.71 -3.07 -1.40
N GLY A 25 10.42 -2.84 -1.59
CA GLY A 25 9.56 -2.13 -0.66
C GLY A 25 8.10 -2.49 -0.85
N ILE A 26 7.25 -1.86 -0.04
CA ILE A 26 5.81 -2.11 -0.08
C ILE A 26 5.17 -1.16 -1.08
N ARG A 27 4.71 -1.70 -2.21
CA ARG A 27 3.99 -0.95 -3.23
C ARG A 27 2.50 -0.87 -2.89
N ILE A 28 1.97 0.35 -2.86
CA ILE A 28 0.53 0.62 -2.78
C ILE A 28 0.03 0.92 -4.18
N GLY A 29 -0.67 -0.05 -4.77
CA GLY A 29 -1.27 0.08 -6.09
C GLY A 29 -2.75 0.38 -6.01
N SER A 30 -3.21 1.29 -6.86
CA SER A 30 -4.61 1.40 -7.23
C SER A 30 -4.74 1.45 -8.75
N SER A 31 -5.71 0.71 -9.28
CA SER A 31 -5.99 0.62 -10.72
C SER A 31 -7.48 0.74 -10.99
N TYR A 32 -7.84 1.38 -12.09
CA TYR A 32 -9.23 1.51 -12.50
C TYR A 32 -9.71 0.22 -13.16
N VAL A 33 -10.74 -0.42 -12.61
CA VAL A 33 -11.38 -1.61 -13.19
C VAL A 33 -12.83 -1.30 -13.58
N GLY A 34 -13.01 -0.84 -14.83
CA GLY A 34 -14.29 -0.91 -15.54
C GLY A 34 -15.17 0.35 -15.55
N SER A 35 -16.02 0.47 -16.58
CA SER A 35 -16.66 1.67 -17.16
C SER A 35 -17.62 2.51 -16.30
N CYS A 36 -17.74 2.25 -15.01
CA CYS A 36 -18.49 3.10 -14.07
C CYS A 36 -17.53 3.57 -12.98
N SER A 37 -17.51 4.88 -12.73
CA SER A 37 -16.54 5.67 -11.96
C SER A 37 -16.31 5.29 -10.48
N LEU A 38 -16.80 4.13 -10.02
CA LEU A 38 -16.95 3.75 -8.60
C LEU A 38 -16.05 2.59 -8.14
N PHE A 39 -15.26 1.96 -9.01
CA PHE A 39 -14.46 0.79 -8.62
C PHE A 39 -12.98 0.96 -9.02
N ALA A 40 -12.21 1.62 -8.16
CA ALA A 40 -10.77 1.44 -8.13
C ALA A 40 -10.46 0.14 -7.38
N ASP A 41 -9.63 -0.73 -7.96
CA ASP A 41 -9.07 -1.87 -7.25
C ASP A 41 -7.78 -1.46 -6.56
N TYR A 42 -7.63 -1.88 -5.31
CA TYR A 42 -6.46 -1.60 -4.48
C TYR A 42 -5.66 -2.87 -4.23
N GLN A 43 -4.33 -2.75 -4.21
CA GLN A 43 -3.40 -3.86 -3.98
C GLN A 43 -2.21 -3.43 -3.13
N LEU A 44 -1.66 -4.40 -2.39
CA LEU A 44 -0.37 -4.29 -1.71
C LEU A 44 0.56 -5.38 -2.24
N SER A 45 1.76 -5.00 -2.66
CA SER A 45 2.76 -5.95 -3.10
C SER A 45 4.15 -5.58 -2.58
N ILE A 46 5.04 -6.56 -2.48
CA ILE A 46 6.47 -6.32 -2.32
C ILE A 46 7.03 -6.19 -3.73
N ASP A 47 7.64 -5.05 -4.03
CA ASP A 47 8.14 -4.75 -5.37
C ASP A 47 9.28 -3.72 -5.28
N GLN A 48 10.02 -3.56 -6.36
CA GLN A 48 11.03 -2.52 -6.48
C GLN A 48 10.42 -1.17 -6.85
N LYS A 49 11.14 -0.09 -6.55
CA LYS A 49 10.74 1.24 -6.99
C LYS A 49 10.75 1.30 -8.53
N GLN A 50 9.64 1.71 -9.13
CA GLN A 50 9.52 1.92 -10.56
C GLN A 50 9.63 3.42 -10.92
N GLU A 51 9.83 3.69 -12.20
CA GLU A 51 9.82 5.06 -12.71
C GLU A 51 8.46 5.73 -12.49
N GLY A 52 8.46 6.92 -11.90
CA GLY A 52 7.23 7.65 -11.56
C GLY A 52 6.59 7.26 -10.23
N ASP A 53 7.26 6.43 -9.41
CA ASP A 53 6.88 6.23 -8.02
C ASP A 53 7.47 7.31 -7.11
N ASP A 54 6.63 7.79 -6.20
CA ASP A 54 7.11 8.40 -4.97
C ASP A 54 7.55 7.31 -4.00
N ALA A 55 8.63 7.60 -3.27
CA ALA A 55 9.13 6.76 -2.20
C ALA A 55 8.90 7.42 -0.84
N TYR A 56 8.35 6.65 0.10
CA TYR A 56 8.11 7.08 1.47
C TYR A 56 8.81 6.10 2.42
N GLU A 57 9.57 6.60 3.38
CA GLU A 57 10.17 5.76 4.41
C GLU A 57 9.37 5.90 5.70
N VAL A 58 8.78 4.79 6.18
CA VAL A 58 7.97 4.78 7.40
C VAL A 58 8.45 3.66 8.30
N GLU A 59 8.92 4.02 9.50
CA GLU A 59 9.46 3.06 10.47
C GLU A 59 10.62 2.20 9.91
N GLY A 60 11.38 2.75 8.95
CA GLY A 60 12.48 2.05 8.26
C GLY A 60 12.02 1.10 7.16
N ILE A 61 10.75 1.13 6.77
CA ILE A 61 10.19 0.33 5.67
C ILE A 61 9.94 1.25 4.47
N PRO A 62 10.49 0.94 3.29
CA PRO A 62 10.23 1.72 2.08
C PRO A 62 8.82 1.39 1.52
N PHE A 63 8.08 2.43 1.16
CA PHE A 63 6.79 2.38 0.49
C PHE A 63 6.86 3.08 -0.85
N TYR A 64 6.24 2.48 -1.86
CA TYR A 64 6.20 3.02 -3.22
C TYR A 64 4.77 3.25 -3.66
N VAL A 65 4.48 4.45 -4.17
CA VAL A 65 3.15 4.83 -4.66
C VAL A 65 3.29 5.58 -5.98
N SER A 66 2.64 5.07 -7.03
CA SER A 66 2.67 5.72 -8.34
C SER A 66 1.81 6.99 -8.37
N ASP A 67 2.15 7.93 -9.24
CA ASP A 67 1.32 9.12 -9.53
C ASP A 67 -0.14 8.77 -9.87
N LYS A 68 -0.33 7.72 -10.65
CA LYS A 68 -1.66 7.23 -11.03
C LYS A 68 -2.44 6.74 -9.82
N SER A 69 -1.76 6.06 -8.90
CA SER A 69 -2.42 5.50 -7.72
C SER A 69 -2.81 6.59 -6.71
N LYS A 70 -1.98 7.62 -6.57
CA LYS A 70 -2.29 8.80 -5.74
C LYS A 70 -3.57 9.52 -6.17
N ALA A 71 -3.95 9.46 -7.44
CA ALA A 71 -5.21 10.06 -7.92
C ALA A 71 -6.48 9.42 -7.30
N TYR A 72 -6.35 8.22 -6.74
CA TYR A 72 -7.43 7.47 -6.10
C TYR A 72 -7.20 7.27 -4.59
N LEU A 73 -6.20 7.94 -4.01
CA LEU A 73 -5.85 7.81 -2.60
C LEU A 73 -5.96 9.19 -1.93
N HIS A 74 -6.39 9.18 -0.68
CA HIS A 74 -6.35 10.36 0.18
C HIS A 74 -4.92 10.60 0.65
N ASN A 75 -4.65 11.82 1.11
CA ASN A 75 -3.32 12.21 1.57
C ASN A 75 -2.90 11.50 2.86
N GLU A 76 -3.82 10.87 3.60
CA GLU A 76 -3.48 10.12 4.81
C GLU A 76 -3.95 8.67 4.67
N LEU A 77 -2.99 7.75 4.73
CA LEU A 77 -3.21 6.32 4.63
C LEU A 77 -2.85 5.62 5.94
N PHE A 78 -3.71 4.69 6.34
CA PHE A 78 -3.51 3.77 7.44
C PHE A 78 -3.39 2.35 6.92
N ILE A 79 -2.29 1.69 7.28
CA ILE A 79 -2.06 0.27 7.01
C ILE A 79 -2.24 -0.48 8.31
N ASP A 80 -3.14 -1.45 8.29
CA ASP A 80 -3.44 -2.31 9.43
C ASP A 80 -3.41 -3.78 9.02
N PHE A 81 -3.33 -4.67 9.99
CA PHE A 81 -3.31 -6.11 9.75
C PHE A 81 -4.18 -6.85 10.74
N SER A 82 -5.05 -7.71 10.22
CA SER A 82 -5.82 -8.67 11.01
C SER A 82 -5.44 -10.09 10.60
N PRO A 83 -5.08 -10.98 11.54
CA PRO A 83 -4.83 -12.38 11.24
C PRO A 83 -6.00 -13.09 10.54
N SER A 84 -7.23 -12.61 10.71
CA SER A 84 -8.44 -13.20 10.09
C SER A 84 -8.82 -12.59 8.74
N LEU A 85 -8.31 -11.39 8.41
CA LEU A 85 -8.76 -10.60 7.25
C LEU A 85 -7.59 -9.99 6.45
N GLY A 86 -6.35 -10.46 6.67
CA GLY A 86 -5.17 -9.91 6.00
C GLY A 86 -4.90 -8.43 6.30
N TYR A 87 -4.24 -7.76 5.35
CA TYR A 87 -3.98 -6.34 5.45
C TYR A 87 -5.24 -5.51 5.12
N LYS A 88 -5.35 -4.36 5.77
CA LYS A 88 -6.37 -3.35 5.51
C LYS A 88 -5.70 -2.05 5.10
N LEU A 89 -6.19 -1.46 4.02
CA LEU A 89 -5.82 -0.11 3.58
C LEU A 89 -7.01 0.81 3.80
N SER A 90 -6.79 1.92 4.51
CA SER A 90 -7.83 2.91 4.85
C SER A 90 -7.26 4.31 4.92
N SER A 91 -8.13 5.31 4.99
CA SER A 91 -7.86 6.71 5.29
C SER A 91 -8.78 7.15 6.46
N PRO A 92 -8.66 8.37 6.98
CA PRO A 92 -9.66 8.88 7.92
C PRO A 92 -11.07 8.98 7.28
N GLU A 93 -11.12 9.14 5.95
CA GLU A 93 -12.33 9.36 5.17
C GLU A 93 -13.06 8.04 4.84
N GLU A 94 -12.33 7.00 4.46
CA GLU A 94 -12.91 5.72 4.06
C GLU A 94 -11.99 4.52 4.21
N VAL A 95 -12.57 3.32 4.13
CA VAL A 95 -11.81 2.07 4.01
C VAL A 95 -11.76 1.65 2.54
N TYR A 96 -10.58 1.63 1.96
CA TYR A 96 -10.38 1.26 0.56
C TYR A 96 -10.56 -0.23 0.32
N LYS A 97 -9.90 -1.05 1.14
CA LYS A 97 -9.95 -2.51 0.98
C LYS A 97 -9.53 -3.25 2.24
N TYR A 98 -10.20 -4.37 2.47
CA TYR A 98 -9.82 -5.42 3.41
C TYR A 98 -9.25 -6.61 2.65
N ASP A 99 -8.67 -7.59 3.35
CA ASP A 99 -8.19 -8.85 2.75
C ASP A 99 -7.12 -8.64 1.67
N LEU A 100 -6.32 -7.59 1.86
CA LEU A 100 -5.14 -7.39 1.03
C LEU A 100 -4.09 -8.44 1.44
N SER A 101 -3.73 -9.29 0.50
CA SER A 101 -2.58 -10.18 0.66
C SER A 101 -1.33 -9.45 0.21
N LEU A 102 -0.30 -9.43 1.05
CA LEU A 102 1.00 -8.95 0.63
C LEU A 102 1.76 -10.08 -0.08
N LYS A 103 1.96 -9.91 -1.39
CA LYS A 103 2.70 -10.86 -2.25
C LYS A 103 3.83 -10.12 -2.94
N ARG A 104 4.93 -10.81 -3.24
CA ARG A 104 5.92 -10.28 -4.17
C ARG A 104 5.29 -10.12 -5.54
N ALA A 105 5.53 -9.00 -6.21
CA ALA A 105 5.19 -8.85 -7.61
C ALA A 105 5.87 -9.99 -8.38
N ALA A 106 5.12 -10.72 -9.20
CA ALA A 106 5.73 -11.68 -10.10
C ALA A 106 6.47 -10.90 -11.19
N GLU A 107 7.74 -11.22 -11.40
CA GLU A 107 8.55 -10.73 -12.54
C GLU A 107 7.88 -11.03 -13.89
#